data_AF-A0A660V0S3-F1
#
_entry.id   AF-A0A660V0S3-F1
#
_cell.length_a   1.000
_cell.length_b   1.000
_cell.length_c   1.000
_cell.angle_alpha   90.00
_cell.angle_beta   90.00
_cell.angle_gamma   90.00
#
_symmetry.space_group_name_H-M   'P 1'
#
loop_
_entity.id
_entity.type
_entity.pdbx_description
1 polymer ?
#
loop_
_entity_poly.entity_id
_entity_poly.type
_entity_poly.pdbx_seq_one_letter_code
_entity_poly.pdbx_strand_id
1 'polypeptide(L)'
;MMVYAYDCDDNYPQLPGTGPWSKRLGFDYDNATPDFDEGGAEEKVSRTITSSLYLLVREADVSPKRFICPGNDDKKWYKRSKPKKYIEFTGENTKSLDPVELWDFGAKPHEHVSYAYHNPYGKHPAGAWLPASFAVMADMNPWFDLGNIVEPGAAKEPPQIIKLIEDMTPTDWRPSNSVNHRKKGQKYANGQNVLFVDGHTSHKKQPNVGVNNDNIYTFWSTEENPIEQDKQGGTAPTSRSAENDAKSKDDSFLAI
;
A
#
# COMPACT_ATOMS: atom_id res chain seq x y z
N MET A 1 -1.66 -10.73 -8.85
CA MET A 1 -2.42 -10.98 -7.62
C MET A 1 -3.13 -12.33 -7.68
N MET A 2 -4.20 -12.47 -8.48
CA MET A 2 -4.97 -13.74 -8.50
C MET A 2 -4.19 -14.96 -8.98
N VAL A 3 -3.31 -14.80 -9.99
CA VAL A 3 -2.45 -15.90 -10.46
C VAL A 3 -1.56 -16.42 -9.33
N TYR A 4 -0.89 -15.51 -8.60
CA TYR A 4 -0.07 -15.86 -7.45
C TYR A 4 -0.89 -16.55 -6.36
N ALA A 5 -2.07 -16.03 -6.01
CA ALA A 5 -2.91 -16.59 -4.96
C ALA A 5 -3.34 -18.04 -5.29
N TYR A 6 -3.67 -18.30 -6.56
CA TYR A 6 -4.00 -19.64 -7.01
C TYR A 6 -2.85 -20.65 -6.79
N ASP A 7 -1.61 -20.21 -6.96
CA ASP A 7 -0.42 -21.04 -6.77
C ASP A 7 0.06 -21.09 -5.29
N CYS A 8 -0.51 -20.27 -4.42
CA CYS A 8 -0.07 -20.07 -3.02
C CYS A 8 -1.21 -20.26 -2.01
N ASP A 9 -2.07 -21.26 -2.22
CA ASP A 9 -3.17 -21.62 -1.32
C ASP A 9 -4.07 -20.43 -0.93
N ASP A 10 -4.48 -19.65 -1.92
CA ASP A 10 -5.32 -18.45 -1.79
C ASP A 10 -4.69 -17.28 -1.00
N ASN A 11 -3.41 -17.39 -0.63
CA ASN A 11 -2.67 -16.30 0.01
C ASN A 11 -2.24 -15.27 -1.03
N TYR A 12 -2.45 -14.00 -0.71
CA TYR A 12 -1.82 -12.93 -1.49
C TYR A 12 -0.32 -12.86 -1.23
N PRO A 13 0.46 -12.21 -2.12
CA PRO A 13 1.89 -12.10 -1.98
C PRO A 13 2.30 -11.62 -0.59
N GLN A 14 3.14 -12.42 0.04
CA GLN A 14 3.73 -12.18 1.35
C GLN A 14 5.14 -12.76 1.33
N LEU A 15 6.16 -11.92 1.55
CA LEU A 15 7.52 -12.44 1.69
C LEU A 15 7.59 -13.39 2.90
N PRO A 16 8.20 -14.59 2.78
CA PRO A 16 8.28 -15.54 3.89
C PRO A 16 8.99 -14.98 5.13
N GLY A 17 8.78 -15.63 6.27
CA GLY A 17 9.29 -15.23 7.58
C GLY A 17 8.29 -14.44 8.43
N THR A 18 8.69 -14.11 9.66
CA THR A 18 7.82 -13.56 10.72
C THR A 18 8.30 -12.21 11.25
N GLY A 19 9.31 -11.62 10.61
CA GLY A 19 9.83 -10.32 11.00
C GLY A 19 8.85 -9.15 10.82
N PRO A 20 9.07 -8.03 11.52
CA PRO A 20 8.14 -6.92 11.54
C PRO A 20 8.12 -6.15 10.21
N TRP A 21 6.97 -5.57 9.87
CA TRP A 21 6.88 -4.60 8.77
C TRP A 21 7.74 -3.35 9.04
N SER A 22 8.49 -2.94 8.02
CA SER A 22 9.45 -1.84 8.05
C SER A 22 9.47 -1.11 6.71
N LYS A 23 10.13 0.06 6.71
CA LYS A 23 10.44 0.80 5.49
C LYS A 23 11.56 0.13 4.67
N ARG A 24 12.45 -0.62 5.32
CA ARG A 24 13.62 -1.25 4.72
C ARG A 24 13.62 -2.75 5.01
N LEU A 25 14.05 -3.50 4.01
CA LEU A 25 14.27 -4.93 4.14
C LEU A 25 15.42 -5.17 5.13
N GLY A 26 15.29 -6.19 5.97
CA GLY A 26 16.26 -6.51 7.01
C GLY A 26 17.49 -7.27 6.52
N PHE A 27 17.53 -7.59 5.23
CA PHE A 27 18.60 -8.27 4.53
C PHE A 27 18.76 -7.66 3.14
N ASP A 28 19.85 -8.03 2.44
CA ASP A 28 20.12 -7.52 1.10
C ASP A 28 19.07 -8.05 0.12
N TYR A 29 18.45 -7.16 -0.66
CA TYR A 29 17.45 -7.53 -1.68
C TYR A 29 18.03 -8.45 -2.77
N ASP A 30 19.35 -8.50 -2.92
CA ASP A 30 20.10 -9.38 -3.81
C ASP A 30 20.76 -10.57 -3.07
N ASN A 31 20.29 -10.92 -1.86
CA ASN A 31 20.64 -12.20 -1.25
C ASN A 31 20.00 -13.34 -2.05
N ALA A 32 20.77 -14.12 -2.80
CA ALA A 32 20.22 -15.18 -3.64
C ALA A 32 19.57 -16.33 -2.85
N THR A 33 20.02 -16.55 -1.60
CA THR A 33 19.61 -17.69 -0.77
C THR A 33 19.32 -17.24 0.67
N PRO A 34 18.30 -16.39 0.90
CA PRO A 34 17.88 -16.06 2.25
C PRO A 34 17.30 -17.31 2.92
N ASP A 35 17.58 -17.45 4.21
CA ASP A 35 17.10 -18.56 5.02
C ASP A 35 15.93 -18.09 5.89
N PHE A 36 14.73 -18.46 5.46
CA PHE A 36 13.48 -18.12 6.13
C PHE A 36 12.96 -19.23 7.05
N ASP A 37 13.67 -20.37 7.14
CA ASP A 37 13.26 -21.50 7.97
C ASP A 37 13.34 -21.15 9.46
N GLU A 38 12.76 -22.00 10.31
CA GLU A 38 12.81 -21.81 11.76
C GLU A 38 14.26 -21.76 12.27
N GLY A 39 14.66 -20.63 12.86
CA GLY A 39 16.03 -20.37 13.30
C GLY A 39 16.97 -19.82 12.22
N GLY A 40 16.48 -19.66 10.98
CA GLY A 40 17.21 -19.10 9.85
C GLY A 40 17.57 -17.62 10.05
N ALA A 41 18.63 -17.17 9.36
CA ALA A 41 19.17 -15.83 9.52
C ALA A 41 18.16 -14.73 9.12
N GLU A 42 17.31 -15.00 8.15
CA GLU A 42 16.31 -14.05 7.66
C GLU A 42 14.91 -14.27 8.24
N GLU A 43 14.67 -15.30 9.06
CA GLU A 43 13.34 -15.65 9.61
C GLU A 43 12.63 -14.43 10.24
N LYS A 44 13.33 -13.70 11.12
CA LYS A 44 12.76 -12.64 11.98
C LYS A 44 13.20 -11.23 11.61
N VAL A 45 13.95 -11.07 10.51
CA VAL A 45 14.43 -9.74 10.11
C VAL A 45 13.32 -8.93 9.43
N SER A 46 13.44 -7.60 9.43
CA SER A 46 12.37 -6.73 8.97
C SER A 46 11.96 -6.97 7.52
N ARG A 47 10.67 -6.71 7.22
CA ARG A 47 10.03 -6.97 5.94
C ARG A 47 9.41 -5.70 5.36
N THR A 48 9.35 -5.57 4.03
CA THR A 48 8.69 -4.44 3.39
C THR A 48 7.41 -4.91 2.71
N ILE A 49 6.42 -4.02 2.58
CA ILE A 49 5.23 -4.31 1.76
C ILE A 49 5.63 -4.42 0.27
N THR A 50 6.65 -3.67 -0.16
CA THR A 50 7.20 -3.78 -1.51
C THR A 50 7.81 -5.15 -1.81
N SER A 51 8.49 -5.80 -0.85
CA SER A 51 9.07 -7.13 -1.08
C SER A 51 7.99 -8.18 -1.32
N SER A 52 6.85 -8.07 -0.65
CA SER A 52 5.68 -8.90 -0.95
C SER A 52 5.17 -8.67 -2.37
N LEU A 53 5.02 -7.42 -2.79
CA LEU A 53 4.62 -7.11 -4.17
C LEU A 53 5.66 -7.57 -5.20
N TYR A 54 6.96 -7.58 -4.84
CA TYR A 54 8.04 -8.05 -5.70
C TYR A 54 7.94 -9.53 -6.02
N LEU A 55 7.27 -10.34 -5.18
CA LEU A 55 7.00 -11.74 -5.50
C LEU A 55 6.19 -11.92 -6.79
N LEU A 56 5.42 -10.92 -7.21
CA LEU A 56 4.77 -10.97 -8.52
C LEU A 56 5.76 -10.82 -9.68
N VAL A 57 6.85 -10.07 -9.50
CA VAL A 57 7.97 -10.03 -10.46
C VAL A 57 8.66 -11.40 -10.48
N ARG A 58 8.97 -11.89 -9.27
CA ARG A 58 9.74 -13.11 -9.03
C ARG A 58 9.05 -14.38 -9.53
N GLU A 59 7.79 -14.58 -9.14
CA GLU A 59 7.05 -15.84 -9.29
C GLU A 59 6.03 -15.79 -10.44
N ALA A 60 5.63 -14.59 -10.89
CA ALA A 60 4.58 -14.42 -11.91
C ALA A 60 5.03 -13.58 -13.13
N ASP A 61 6.35 -13.34 -13.27
CA ASP A 61 6.97 -12.61 -14.39
C ASP A 61 6.31 -11.25 -14.69
N VAL A 62 5.83 -10.57 -13.64
CA VAL A 62 5.24 -9.24 -13.78
C VAL A 62 6.37 -8.23 -13.96
N SER A 63 6.38 -7.53 -15.10
CA SER A 63 7.34 -6.44 -15.33
C SER A 63 7.30 -5.38 -14.21
N PRO A 64 8.46 -4.94 -13.65
CA PRO A 64 8.53 -3.91 -12.62
C PRO A 64 7.80 -2.61 -12.96
N LYS A 65 7.73 -2.27 -14.25
CA LYS A 65 6.98 -1.11 -14.76
C LYS A 65 5.50 -1.10 -14.33
N ARG A 66 4.90 -2.28 -14.11
CA ARG A 66 3.49 -2.42 -13.71
C ARG A 66 3.19 -1.88 -12.31
N PHE A 67 4.22 -1.69 -11.48
CA PHE A 67 4.09 -1.08 -10.15
C PHE A 67 4.12 0.45 -10.15
N ILE A 68 4.18 1.05 -11.35
CA ILE A 68 4.15 2.50 -11.55
C ILE A 68 2.86 2.90 -12.24
N CYS A 69 2.09 3.76 -11.58
CA CYS A 69 0.90 4.38 -12.10
C CYS A 69 1.31 5.30 -13.26
N PRO A 70 0.77 5.10 -14.48
CA PRO A 70 1.07 5.97 -15.62
C PRO A 70 0.69 7.45 -15.37
N GLY A 71 -0.26 7.70 -14.46
CA GLY A 71 -0.63 9.05 -14.03
C GLY A 71 0.46 9.79 -13.25
N ASN A 72 1.59 9.14 -12.93
CA ASN A 72 2.71 9.73 -12.21
C ASN A 72 3.81 10.36 -13.10
N ASP A 73 3.72 10.20 -14.42
CA ASP A 73 4.78 10.61 -15.35
C ASP A 73 5.05 12.14 -15.40
N ASP A 74 4.07 12.97 -15.00
CA ASP A 74 4.11 14.44 -15.18
C ASP A 74 4.06 15.27 -13.88
N LYS A 75 4.38 14.67 -12.72
CA LYS A 75 4.10 15.29 -11.41
C LYS A 75 5.03 16.43 -10.95
N LYS A 76 5.53 17.29 -11.86
CA LYS A 76 6.40 18.46 -11.56
C LYS A 76 5.87 19.50 -10.54
N TRP A 77 4.63 19.36 -10.06
CA TRP A 77 3.83 20.43 -9.44
C TRP A 77 3.24 20.03 -8.06
N TYR A 78 3.58 18.86 -7.52
CA TYR A 78 3.35 18.57 -6.09
C TYR A 78 4.50 19.12 -5.25
N LYS A 79 4.18 19.85 -4.18
CA LYS A 79 5.13 20.68 -3.41
C LYS A 79 5.51 20.13 -2.04
N ARG A 80 4.94 19.02 -1.56
CA ARG A 80 5.31 18.45 -0.24
C ARG A 80 6.71 17.84 -0.25
N SER A 81 7.12 17.32 -1.39
CA SER A 81 8.50 16.99 -1.73
C SER A 81 8.64 17.33 -3.22
N LYS A 82 9.76 17.95 -3.63
CA LYS A 82 10.07 18.23 -5.05
C LYS A 82 9.68 17.02 -5.90
N PRO A 83 9.17 17.19 -7.13
CA PRO A 83 8.51 16.12 -7.87
C PRO A 83 9.38 14.88 -7.99
N LYS A 84 9.16 13.89 -7.11
CA LYS A 84 9.80 12.60 -7.19
C LYS A 84 8.86 11.71 -7.99
N LYS A 85 9.22 11.53 -9.25
CA LYS A 85 8.62 10.54 -10.13
C LYS A 85 9.03 9.16 -9.58
N TYR A 86 8.05 8.26 -9.41
CA TYR A 86 8.35 6.85 -9.19
C TYR A 86 9.12 6.34 -10.42
N ILE A 87 10.21 5.64 -10.20
CA ILE A 87 11.13 5.19 -11.24
C ILE A 87 11.01 3.69 -11.44
N GLU A 88 11.03 3.25 -12.69
CA GLU A 88 11.03 1.82 -13.00
C GLU A 88 12.28 1.18 -12.40
N PHE A 89 12.10 0.07 -11.68
CA PHE A 89 13.22 -0.72 -11.22
C PHE A 89 13.79 -1.50 -12.41
N THR A 90 15.07 -1.29 -12.70
CA THR A 90 15.75 -1.88 -13.87
C THR A 90 16.29 -3.29 -13.62
N GLY A 91 16.24 -3.77 -12.37
CA GLY A 91 16.90 -5.02 -11.98
C GLY A 91 18.38 -4.87 -11.65
N GLU A 92 18.95 -3.66 -11.77
CA GLU A 92 20.36 -3.42 -11.46
C GLU A 92 20.66 -3.76 -10.00
N ASN A 93 21.64 -4.64 -9.80
CA ASN A 93 22.04 -5.15 -8.50
C ASN A 93 23.55 -5.45 -8.45
N THR A 94 24.08 -5.64 -7.23
CA THR A 94 25.53 -5.75 -7.03
C THR A 94 26.10 -7.11 -7.43
N LYS A 95 25.23 -8.11 -7.62
CA LYS A 95 25.60 -9.51 -7.86
C LYS A 95 25.30 -10.00 -9.27
N SER A 96 24.84 -9.11 -10.16
CA SER A 96 24.45 -9.44 -11.55
C SER A 96 23.40 -10.56 -11.62
N LEU A 97 22.52 -10.64 -10.62
CA LEU A 97 21.39 -11.57 -10.59
C LEU A 97 20.29 -11.13 -11.55
N ASP A 98 19.52 -12.09 -12.04
CA ASP A 98 18.29 -11.79 -12.79
C ASP A 98 17.22 -11.21 -11.85
N PRO A 99 16.28 -10.38 -12.35
CA PRO A 99 15.20 -9.83 -11.52
C PRO A 99 14.39 -10.90 -10.77
N VAL A 100 14.24 -12.10 -11.34
CA VAL A 100 13.52 -13.22 -10.70
C VAL A 100 14.29 -13.87 -9.55
N GLU A 101 15.53 -13.46 -9.28
CA GLU A 101 16.33 -13.94 -8.17
C GLU A 101 16.39 -12.94 -7.01
N LEU A 102 15.88 -11.73 -7.21
CA LEU A 102 15.84 -10.66 -6.21
C LEU A 102 14.62 -10.80 -5.28
N TRP A 103 14.61 -10.01 -4.21
CA TRP A 103 13.58 -10.07 -3.15
C TRP A 103 12.85 -8.75 -2.89
N ASP A 104 13.29 -7.64 -3.47
CA ASP A 104 12.61 -6.34 -3.40
C ASP A 104 13.07 -5.45 -4.57
N PHE A 105 12.45 -4.28 -4.72
CA PHE A 105 12.79 -3.28 -5.72
C PHE A 105 14.08 -2.50 -5.36
N GLY A 106 15.18 -3.20 -5.09
CA GLY A 106 16.46 -2.59 -4.77
C GLY A 106 16.55 -1.97 -3.38
N ALA A 107 17.58 -1.14 -3.17
CA ALA A 107 17.86 -0.51 -1.87
C ALA A 107 16.84 0.58 -1.47
N LYS A 108 16.03 1.07 -2.41
CA LYS A 108 15.03 2.13 -2.19
C LYS A 108 13.68 1.73 -2.79
N PRO A 109 13.05 0.66 -2.30
CA PRO A 109 11.95 0.02 -3.01
C PRO A 109 10.70 0.90 -3.12
N HIS A 110 10.52 1.81 -2.16
CA HIS A 110 9.47 2.83 -2.15
C HIS A 110 9.61 3.92 -3.24
N GLU A 111 10.73 3.98 -3.97
CA GLU A 111 10.86 4.82 -5.17
C GLU A 111 10.34 4.12 -6.43
N HIS A 112 10.04 2.82 -6.35
CA HIS A 112 9.68 1.96 -7.49
C HIS A 112 8.22 1.47 -7.48
N VAL A 113 7.50 1.65 -6.37
CA VAL A 113 6.11 1.23 -6.21
C VAL A 113 5.23 2.43 -5.90
N SER A 114 4.18 2.62 -6.70
CA SER A 114 3.29 3.77 -6.61
C SER A 114 1.83 3.43 -6.22
N TYR A 115 1.67 2.29 -5.56
CA TYR A 115 0.41 1.73 -5.13
C TYR A 115 0.49 1.38 -3.64
N ALA A 116 -0.65 1.48 -2.95
CA ALA A 116 -0.79 1.01 -1.59
C ALA A 116 -1.29 -0.44 -1.58
N TYR A 117 -0.84 -1.23 -0.62
CA TYR A 117 -1.18 -2.64 -0.47
C TYR A 117 -1.52 -2.94 0.99
N HIS A 118 -2.51 -3.80 1.20
CA HIS A 118 -2.91 -4.24 2.54
C HIS A 118 -1.74 -4.95 3.22
N ASN A 119 -1.46 -4.62 4.49
CA ASN A 119 -0.24 -5.08 5.15
C ASN A 119 -0.23 -6.61 5.37
N PRO A 120 0.63 -7.39 4.67
CA PRO A 120 0.64 -8.85 4.80
C PRO A 120 1.19 -9.34 6.14
N TYR A 121 1.88 -8.48 6.88
CA TYR A 121 2.55 -8.81 8.14
C TYR A 121 1.75 -8.32 9.36
N GLY A 122 0.54 -7.77 9.12
CA GLY A 122 -0.34 -7.26 10.15
C GLY A 122 -1.08 -8.35 10.92
N LYS A 123 -1.87 -7.95 11.91
CA LYS A 123 -2.74 -8.86 12.69
C LYS A 123 -3.86 -9.48 11.84
N HIS A 124 -4.24 -8.81 10.75
CA HIS A 124 -5.36 -9.21 9.90
C HIS A 124 -4.95 -9.25 8.42
N PRO A 125 -4.05 -10.16 8.01
CA PRO A 125 -3.61 -10.23 6.62
C PRO A 125 -4.75 -10.56 5.66
N ALA A 126 -4.62 -10.10 4.41
CA ALA A 126 -5.60 -10.37 3.35
C ALA A 126 -5.27 -11.63 2.56
N GLY A 127 -6.33 -12.31 2.12
CA GLY A 127 -6.27 -13.43 1.19
C GLY A 127 -7.57 -13.56 0.39
N ALA A 128 -7.65 -14.54 -0.51
CA ALA A 128 -8.80 -14.70 -1.41
C ALA A 128 -10.08 -15.16 -0.67
N TRP A 129 -9.97 -15.57 0.58
CA TRP A 129 -11.10 -15.94 1.45
C TRP A 129 -11.87 -14.74 2.03
N LEU A 130 -11.35 -13.52 1.90
CA LEU A 130 -12.03 -12.31 2.36
C LEU A 130 -13.24 -11.98 1.47
N PRO A 131 -14.19 -11.14 1.93
CA PRO A 131 -15.32 -10.73 1.11
C PRO A 131 -14.87 -10.12 -0.23
N ALA A 132 -15.61 -10.38 -1.30
CA ALA A 132 -15.31 -9.86 -2.65
C ALA A 132 -15.10 -8.34 -2.71
N SER A 133 -15.78 -7.60 -1.81
CA SER A 133 -15.69 -6.13 -1.71
C SER A 133 -14.55 -5.62 -0.83
N PHE A 134 -13.69 -6.48 -0.28
CA PHE A 134 -12.54 -6.05 0.51
C PHE A 134 -11.48 -5.46 -0.42
N ALA A 135 -10.98 -4.27 -0.08
CA ALA A 135 -9.94 -3.59 -0.86
C ALA A 135 -8.58 -4.18 -0.50
N VAL A 136 -7.85 -4.66 -1.50
CA VAL A 136 -6.54 -5.31 -1.30
C VAL A 136 -5.41 -4.38 -1.71
N MET A 137 -5.62 -3.58 -2.75
CA MET A 137 -4.61 -2.69 -3.31
C MET A 137 -5.29 -1.46 -3.90
N ALA A 138 -4.60 -0.33 -3.93
CA ALA A 138 -5.12 0.89 -4.55
C ALA A 138 -4.00 1.77 -5.05
N ASP A 139 -4.36 2.87 -5.71
CA ASP A 139 -3.43 3.99 -5.85
C ASP A 139 -2.81 4.40 -4.51
N MET A 140 -1.62 5.03 -4.58
CA MET A 140 -0.79 5.36 -3.41
C MET A 140 -1.57 5.99 -2.25
N ASN A 141 -1.31 5.51 -1.04
CA ASN A 141 -1.89 6.07 0.17
C ASN A 141 -1.33 7.49 0.39
N PRO A 142 -2.19 8.53 0.52
CA PRO A 142 -1.73 9.91 0.68
C PRO A 142 -0.99 10.18 2.00
N TRP A 143 -1.09 9.28 2.99
CA TRP A 143 -0.36 9.31 4.26
C TRP A 143 1.09 8.82 4.15
N PHE A 144 1.51 8.39 2.96
CA PHE A 144 2.86 7.95 2.70
C PHE A 144 3.50 8.76 1.55
N ASP A 145 4.72 9.23 1.78
CA ASP A 145 5.57 9.88 0.77
C ASP A 145 6.89 9.13 0.67
N LEU A 146 7.01 8.28 -0.36
CA LEU A 146 8.17 7.42 -0.59
C LEU A 146 8.51 6.60 0.65
N GLY A 147 7.49 5.90 1.16
CA GLY A 147 7.57 5.10 2.36
C GLY A 147 7.83 5.91 3.63
N ASN A 148 7.75 7.24 3.64
CA ASN A 148 7.70 8.00 4.90
C ASN A 148 6.24 8.22 5.27
N ILE A 149 5.88 7.90 6.51
CA ILE A 149 4.60 8.34 7.06
C ILE A 149 4.68 9.86 7.22
N VAL A 150 3.63 10.56 6.81
CA VAL A 150 3.61 12.02 6.84
C VAL A 150 2.47 12.56 7.70
N GLU A 151 2.74 13.68 8.35
CA GLU A 151 1.76 14.39 9.17
C GLU A 151 0.53 14.84 8.34
N PRO A 152 -0.63 14.97 8.98
CA PRO A 152 -1.83 15.50 8.35
C PRO A 152 -1.55 16.87 7.72
N GLY A 153 -2.15 17.10 6.56
CA GLY A 153 -2.21 18.42 5.97
C GLY A 153 -3.03 19.39 6.82
N ALA A 154 -2.88 20.68 6.53
CA ALA A 154 -3.84 21.68 6.99
C ALA A 154 -5.26 21.36 6.48
N ALA A 155 -6.27 22.07 6.99
CA ALA A 155 -7.64 21.89 6.53
C ALA A 155 -7.74 21.99 5.00
N LYS A 156 -8.36 20.99 4.36
CA LYS A 156 -8.49 20.88 2.91
C LYS A 156 -7.14 20.77 2.19
N GLU A 157 -6.15 20.15 2.81
CA GLU A 157 -4.88 19.76 2.18
C GLU A 157 -4.59 18.26 2.44
N PRO A 158 -4.10 17.51 1.44
CA PRO A 158 -3.79 16.10 1.62
C PRO A 158 -2.51 15.88 2.46
N PRO A 159 -2.41 14.77 3.21
CA PRO A 159 -3.50 13.85 3.55
C PRO A 159 -4.40 14.45 4.63
N GLN A 160 -5.68 14.08 4.65
CA GLN A 160 -6.65 14.57 5.63
C GLN A 160 -7.52 13.42 6.13
N ILE A 161 -7.85 13.43 7.42
CA ILE A 161 -8.89 12.57 7.99
C ILE A 161 -10.28 13.09 7.59
N ILE A 162 -11.12 12.20 7.08
CA ILE A 162 -12.51 12.54 6.78
C ILE A 162 -13.26 12.74 8.09
N LYS A 163 -13.93 13.88 8.21
CA LYS A 163 -14.87 14.16 9.31
C LYS A 163 -16.28 14.10 8.73
N LEU A 164 -17.05 13.11 9.15
CA LEU A 164 -18.43 12.94 8.69
C LEU A 164 -19.29 14.10 9.22
N ILE A 165 -19.91 14.82 8.30
CA ILE A 165 -20.87 15.91 8.55
C ILE A 165 -22.04 15.79 7.58
N GLU A 166 -23.22 16.32 7.92
CA GLU A 166 -24.45 16.12 7.14
C GLU A 166 -24.34 16.60 5.67
N ASP A 167 -23.61 17.69 5.43
CA ASP A 167 -23.52 18.34 4.11
C ASP A 167 -22.13 18.22 3.46
N MET A 168 -21.52 17.03 3.51
CA MET A 168 -20.21 16.82 2.88
C MET A 168 -20.25 17.05 1.36
N THR A 169 -19.30 17.84 0.88
CA THR A 169 -19.12 18.13 -0.55
C THR A 169 -17.94 17.35 -1.12
N PRO A 170 -17.81 17.25 -2.46
CA PRO A 170 -16.59 16.68 -3.06
C PRO A 170 -15.29 17.34 -2.60
N THR A 171 -15.32 18.59 -2.13
CA THR A 171 -14.11 19.27 -1.62
C THR A 171 -13.67 18.79 -0.24
N ASP A 172 -14.54 18.09 0.49
CA ASP A 172 -14.26 17.54 1.81
C ASP A 172 -13.65 16.13 1.71
N TRP A 173 -14.03 15.35 0.68
CA TRP A 173 -13.50 13.99 0.44
C TRP A 173 -12.19 13.96 -0.35
N ARG A 174 -12.05 14.84 -1.35
CA ARG A 174 -10.92 14.82 -2.29
C ARG A 174 -9.53 14.97 -1.63
N PRO A 175 -9.35 15.73 -0.54
CA PRO A 175 -8.07 15.77 0.18
C PRO A 175 -7.65 14.42 0.79
N SER A 176 -8.58 13.49 0.96
CA SER A 176 -8.34 12.15 1.54
C SER A 176 -8.14 11.06 0.49
N ASN A 177 -8.31 11.39 -0.80
CA ASN A 177 -8.01 10.49 -1.91
C ASN A 177 -6.50 10.35 -2.12
N SER A 178 -6.11 9.37 -2.95
CA SER A 178 -4.73 9.26 -3.42
C SER A 178 -4.24 10.56 -4.08
N VAL A 179 -2.95 10.82 -3.97
CA VAL A 179 -2.27 11.87 -4.75
C VAL A 179 -2.01 11.45 -6.22
N ASN A 180 -2.27 10.20 -6.59
CA ASN A 180 -2.24 9.72 -7.98
C ASN A 180 -3.34 10.38 -8.82
N HIS A 181 -3.17 10.36 -10.15
CA HIS A 181 -4.14 10.89 -11.13
C HIS A 181 -4.56 12.36 -11.00
N ARG A 182 -3.95 13.13 -10.09
CA ARG A 182 -4.12 14.58 -10.00
C ARG A 182 -3.60 15.20 -11.31
N LYS A 183 -4.39 16.04 -11.99
CA LYS A 183 -3.95 16.72 -13.23
C LYS A 183 -3.34 18.09 -12.94
N LYS A 184 -2.51 18.60 -13.85
CA LYS A 184 -1.98 19.98 -13.77
C LYS A 184 -3.12 20.98 -13.58
N GLY A 185 -2.95 21.88 -12.61
CA GLY A 185 -3.97 22.88 -12.26
C GLY A 185 -5.08 22.38 -11.33
N GLN A 186 -5.14 21.09 -11.02
CA GLN A 186 -6.07 20.56 -10.02
C GLN A 186 -5.44 20.58 -8.63
N LYS A 187 -6.21 21.03 -7.64
CA LYS A 187 -5.80 21.02 -6.23
C LYS A 187 -5.71 19.58 -5.68
N TYR A 188 -6.65 18.73 -6.06
CA TYR A 188 -6.78 17.34 -5.58
C TYR A 188 -7.05 16.36 -6.73
N ALA A 189 -6.74 15.09 -6.50
CA ALA A 189 -7.16 14.02 -7.40
C ALA A 189 -8.68 13.86 -7.35
N ASN A 190 -9.28 13.37 -8.44
CA ASN A 190 -10.72 13.15 -8.51
C ASN A 190 -11.15 11.74 -8.07
N GLY A 191 -10.20 10.91 -7.64
CA GLY A 191 -10.43 9.54 -7.24
C GLY A 191 -9.17 8.69 -7.36
N GLN A 192 -9.34 7.39 -7.18
CA GLN A 192 -8.31 6.36 -7.15
C GLN A 192 -8.82 5.08 -7.79
N ASN A 193 -7.93 4.30 -8.37
CA ASN A 193 -8.20 2.91 -8.71
C ASN A 193 -8.02 2.04 -7.47
N VAL A 194 -8.96 1.11 -7.27
CA VAL A 194 -8.97 0.17 -6.15
C VAL A 194 -9.18 -1.23 -6.72
N LEU A 195 -8.28 -2.14 -6.34
CA LEU A 195 -8.34 -3.57 -6.60
C LEU A 195 -9.01 -4.26 -5.41
N PHE A 196 -10.02 -5.06 -5.72
CA PHE A 196 -10.79 -5.82 -4.74
C PHE A 196 -10.44 -7.31 -4.80
N VAL A 197 -10.85 -8.06 -3.76
CA VAL A 197 -10.52 -9.49 -3.59
C VAL A 197 -10.99 -10.36 -4.75
N ASP A 198 -12.13 -10.07 -5.36
CA ASP A 198 -12.63 -10.80 -6.54
C ASP A 198 -11.83 -10.53 -7.84
N GLY A 199 -10.77 -9.71 -7.75
CA GLY A 199 -9.89 -9.36 -8.85
C GLY A 199 -10.37 -8.18 -9.69
N HIS A 200 -11.55 -7.60 -9.43
CA HIS A 200 -11.99 -6.44 -10.18
C HIS A 200 -11.25 -5.17 -9.73
N THR A 201 -11.04 -4.26 -10.67
CA THR A 201 -10.55 -2.91 -10.39
C THR A 201 -11.64 -1.90 -10.68
N SER A 202 -11.88 -0.96 -9.77
CA SER A 202 -12.85 0.13 -9.98
C SER A 202 -12.21 1.48 -9.67
N HIS A 203 -12.54 2.48 -10.49
CA HIS A 203 -12.26 3.87 -10.13
C HIS A 203 -13.28 4.36 -9.09
N LYS A 204 -12.81 4.89 -7.97
CA LYS A 204 -13.63 5.37 -6.84
C LYS A 204 -13.31 6.83 -6.57
N LYS A 205 -14.35 7.64 -6.34
CA LYS A 205 -14.22 9.09 -6.11
C LYS A 205 -13.90 9.46 -4.65
N GLN A 206 -14.02 8.49 -3.75
CA GLN A 206 -13.86 8.62 -2.30
C GLN A 206 -13.14 7.38 -1.75
N PRO A 207 -12.44 7.47 -0.61
CA PRO A 207 -11.64 6.37 -0.09
C PRO A 207 -12.42 5.42 0.83
N ASN A 208 -13.63 5.78 1.26
CA ASN A 208 -14.53 4.97 2.10
C ASN A 208 -15.25 3.86 1.30
N VAL A 209 -14.46 3.02 0.63
CA VAL A 209 -14.92 2.00 -0.32
C VAL A 209 -14.58 0.57 0.08
N GLY A 210 -13.96 0.40 1.25
CA GLY A 210 -13.78 -0.90 1.88
C GLY A 210 -15.09 -1.46 2.42
N VAL A 211 -14.98 -2.60 3.11
CA VAL A 211 -16.14 -3.27 3.72
C VAL A 211 -16.80 -2.32 4.73
N ASN A 212 -18.13 -2.23 4.73
CA ASN A 212 -18.88 -1.33 5.63
C ASN A 212 -18.49 0.16 5.51
N ASN A 213 -18.16 0.63 4.30
CA ASN A 213 -17.67 1.98 4.01
C ASN A 213 -16.33 2.29 4.70
N ASP A 214 -15.51 1.28 4.98
CA ASP A 214 -14.18 1.48 5.51
C ASP A 214 -13.31 2.37 4.60
N ASN A 215 -12.54 3.26 5.22
CA ASN A 215 -11.59 4.11 4.53
C ASN A 215 -10.26 3.39 4.32
N ILE A 216 -10.01 3.02 3.07
CA ILE A 216 -8.84 2.21 2.67
C ILE A 216 -7.48 2.86 2.93
N TYR A 217 -7.41 4.13 3.32
CA TYR A 217 -6.13 4.84 3.58
C TYR A 217 -5.87 5.15 5.04
N THR A 218 -6.78 4.79 5.94
CA THR A 218 -6.68 5.01 7.40
C THR A 218 -7.15 3.77 8.11
N PHE A 219 -6.59 3.44 9.26
CA PHE A 219 -7.05 2.28 10.04
C PHE A 219 -8.09 2.72 11.09
N TRP A 220 -8.89 1.79 11.62
CA TRP A 220 -9.89 2.14 12.65
C TRP A 220 -9.21 2.52 13.97
N SER A 221 -9.85 3.38 14.76
CA SER A 221 -9.30 3.79 16.06
C SER A 221 -9.37 2.69 17.14
N THR A 222 -10.26 1.72 16.97
CA THR A 222 -10.57 0.66 17.96
C THR A 222 -10.96 -0.65 17.27
N GLU A 223 -10.67 -1.77 17.93
CA GLU A 223 -11.18 -3.10 17.56
C GLU A 223 -12.63 -3.31 18.04
N GLU A 224 -12.98 -2.69 19.16
CA GLU A 224 -14.26 -2.89 19.84
C GLU A 224 -15.28 -1.83 19.44
N ASN A 225 -16.41 -2.28 18.89
CA ASN A 225 -17.57 -1.43 18.53
C ASN A 225 -17.22 -0.12 17.80
N PRO A 226 -16.43 -0.16 16.71
CA PRO A 226 -16.05 1.02 15.95
C PRO A 226 -17.29 1.73 15.39
N ILE A 227 -17.38 3.04 15.62
CA ILE A 227 -18.46 3.87 15.10
C ILE A 227 -18.21 4.25 13.64
N GLU A 228 -19.19 4.84 12.96
CA GLU A 228 -19.05 5.22 11.55
C GLU A 228 -17.85 6.16 11.29
N GLN A 229 -17.57 7.08 12.22
CA GLN A 229 -16.41 7.97 12.12
C GLN A 229 -15.09 7.19 12.21
N ASP A 230 -15.02 6.11 12.99
CA ASP A 230 -13.83 5.26 13.07
C ASP A 230 -13.63 4.49 11.76
N LYS A 231 -14.72 4.05 11.12
CA LYS A 231 -14.65 3.27 9.88
C LYS A 231 -14.38 4.13 8.66
N GLN A 232 -15.18 5.16 8.43
CA GLN A 232 -15.11 5.99 7.21
C GLN A 232 -14.11 7.14 7.33
N GLY A 233 -13.84 7.59 8.56
CA GLY A 233 -12.87 8.64 8.84
C GLY A 233 -11.49 8.06 9.13
N GLY A 234 -11.46 7.10 10.05
CA GLY A 234 -10.27 6.39 10.48
C GLY A 234 -9.29 7.24 11.29
N THR A 235 -8.14 6.64 11.54
CA THR A 235 -7.00 7.20 12.24
C THR A 235 -5.80 7.24 11.28
N ALA A 236 -5.04 8.33 11.34
CA ALA A 236 -3.84 8.49 10.52
C ALA A 236 -2.76 7.50 11.00
N PRO A 237 -2.07 6.80 10.09
CA PRO A 237 -0.87 6.06 10.47
C PRO A 237 0.17 7.02 11.04
N THR A 238 0.78 6.65 12.16
CA THR A 238 1.88 7.42 12.78
C THR A 238 3.16 6.59 12.89
N SER A 239 3.07 5.27 12.79
CA SER A 239 4.20 4.35 12.84
C SER A 239 3.93 3.06 12.06
N ARG A 240 4.96 2.20 11.94
CA ARG A 240 4.84 0.84 11.40
C ARG A 240 4.78 -0.16 12.55
N SER A 241 3.64 -0.20 13.23
CA SER A 241 3.41 -1.10 14.36
C SER A 241 2.04 -1.77 14.22
N ALA A 242 1.82 -2.87 14.92
CA ALA A 242 0.51 -3.54 14.93
C ALA A 242 -0.61 -2.62 15.47
N GLU A 243 -0.26 -1.66 16.33
CA GLU A 243 -1.17 -0.65 16.85
C GLU A 243 -1.55 0.42 15.81
N ASN A 244 -0.77 0.58 14.73
CA ASN A 244 -1.01 1.51 13.63
C ASN A 244 -1.44 0.80 12.33
N ASP A 245 -2.10 -0.34 12.49
CA ASP A 245 -2.54 -1.22 11.41
C ASP A 245 -4.02 -1.57 11.58
N ALA A 246 -4.58 -2.28 10.60
CA ALA A 246 -5.95 -2.76 10.57
C ALA A 246 -6.40 -3.33 11.91
N LYS A 247 -7.62 -2.99 12.34
CA LYS A 247 -8.23 -3.40 13.63
C LYS A 247 -9.23 -4.53 13.53
N SER A 248 -9.54 -4.97 12.33
CA SER A 248 -10.50 -6.02 12.06
C SER A 248 -10.19 -6.68 10.71
N LYS A 249 -10.78 -7.85 10.47
CA LYS A 249 -10.80 -8.48 9.15
C LYS A 249 -11.59 -7.68 8.10
N ASP A 250 -12.37 -6.71 8.55
CA ASP A 250 -13.13 -5.78 7.70
C ASP A 250 -12.42 -4.42 7.52
N ASP A 251 -11.34 -4.15 8.27
CA ASP A 251 -10.53 -2.94 8.16
C ASP A 251 -9.49 -3.14 7.06
N SER A 252 -9.74 -2.52 5.91
CA SER A 252 -8.98 -2.67 4.67
C SER A 252 -7.89 -1.63 4.52
N PHE A 253 -7.30 -1.18 5.63
CA PHE A 253 -6.17 -0.25 5.61
C PHE A 253 -5.07 -0.71 4.64
N LEU A 254 -4.77 0.15 3.66
CA LEU A 254 -3.74 -0.04 2.65
C LEU A 254 -2.55 0.85 2.97
N ALA A 255 -1.35 0.29 3.02
CA ALA A 255 -0.14 1.01 3.40
C ALA A 255 0.91 1.07 2.28
N ILE A 256 1.97 1.83 2.58
CA ILE A 256 3.26 2.08 1.87
C ILE A 256 3.41 3.46 1.23
#